data_AF-A0A966W121-F1
#
_entry.id   AF-A0A966W121-F1
#
_cell.length_a   1.000
_cell.length_b   1.000
_cell.length_c   1.000
_cell.angle_alpha   90.00
_cell.angle_beta   90.00
_cell.angle_gamma   90.00
#
_symmetry.space_group_name_H-M   'P 1'
#
loop_
_entity.id
_entity.type
_entity.pdbx_description
1 polymer ?
#
loop_
_entity_poly.entity_id
_entity_poly.type
_entity_poly.pdbx_seq_one_letter_code
_entity_poly.pdbx_strand_id
1 'polypeptide(L)'
;MTTLFAITLFWSAALLFWVEPMVGKLVLPQLGGAPAVWNTCMVFFQAMLLAGYAAAHWLTGRFSLRTQRGLHLAALLVALATLPIKLDETATGPWPHWPSAWLLLQLLVNIGPAFFVLALTTPLLQRWFSATDHAGARDPYFLYAASNLGSFAALLGYPLYIELHWPLREQAWLWAAAFLLMPLLVLVCGAKSSFFSLSPT
;
A
#
# COMPACT_ATOMS: atom_id res chain seq x y z
N MET A 1 -9.09 -18.00 10.11
CA MET A 1 -8.06 -16.94 10.24
C MET A 1 -7.30 -16.75 8.94
N THR A 2 -6.85 -17.84 8.32
CA THR A 2 -6.25 -17.91 6.98
C THR A 2 -6.94 -17.03 5.94
N THR A 3 -8.25 -17.19 5.73
CA THR A 3 -9.02 -16.44 4.72
C THR A 3 -9.01 -14.94 4.95
N LEU A 4 -9.11 -14.48 6.21
CA LEU A 4 -9.06 -13.06 6.53
C LEU A 4 -7.70 -12.47 6.16
N PHE A 5 -6.59 -13.10 6.59
CA PHE A 5 -5.25 -12.63 6.24
C PHE A 5 -5.01 -12.67 4.72
N ALA A 6 -5.47 -13.73 4.04
CA ALA A 6 -5.36 -13.84 2.59
C ALA A 6 -6.12 -12.71 1.86
N ILE A 7 -7.37 -12.43 2.26
CA ILE A 7 -8.16 -11.31 1.70
C ILE A 7 -7.47 -9.98 1.97
N THR A 8 -6.99 -9.74 3.18
CA THR A 8 -6.31 -8.48 3.52
C THR A 8 -5.04 -8.27 2.69
N LEU A 9 -4.24 -9.31 2.51
CA LEU A 9 -3.01 -9.25 1.71
C LEU A 9 -3.29 -9.10 0.21
N PHE A 10 -4.29 -9.82 -0.30
CA PHE A 10 -4.78 -9.67 -1.66
C PHE A 10 -5.22 -8.21 -1.89
N TRP A 11 -6.05 -7.67 -0.99
CA TRP A 11 -6.61 -6.32 -1.11
C TRP A 11 -5.52 -5.24 -1.05
N SER A 12 -4.60 -5.37 -0.09
CA SER A 12 -3.47 -4.46 0.07
C SER A 12 -2.56 -4.45 -1.17
N ALA A 13 -2.22 -5.63 -1.70
CA ALA A 13 -1.42 -5.75 -2.90
C ALA A 13 -2.15 -5.21 -4.15
N ALA A 14 -3.44 -5.51 -4.31
CA ALA A 14 -4.23 -4.98 -5.40
C ALA A 14 -4.29 -3.45 -5.39
N LEU A 15 -4.46 -2.83 -4.21
CA LEU A 15 -4.41 -1.37 -4.08
C LEU A 15 -3.03 -0.80 -4.44
N LEU A 16 -1.95 -1.45 -4.01
CA LEU A 16 -0.57 -1.02 -4.29
C LEU A 16 -0.28 -1.04 -5.80
N PHE A 17 -0.65 -2.12 -6.49
CA PHE A 17 -0.42 -2.24 -7.93
C PHE A 17 -1.43 -1.47 -8.80
N TRP A 18 -2.60 -1.10 -8.27
CA TRP A 18 -3.52 -0.18 -8.94
C TRP A 18 -2.97 1.26 -8.89
N VAL A 19 -2.49 1.74 -7.74
CA VAL A 19 -2.10 3.14 -7.59
C VAL A 19 -0.95 3.54 -8.53
N GLU A 20 0.01 2.64 -8.80
CA GLU A 20 1.17 2.93 -9.66
C GLU A 20 0.80 3.44 -11.07
N PRO A 21 0.04 2.69 -11.90
CA PRO A 21 -0.34 3.16 -13.23
C PRO A 21 -1.32 4.34 -13.20
N MET A 22 -2.19 4.43 -12.16
CA MET A 22 -3.06 5.60 -11.97
C MET A 22 -2.25 6.87 -11.75
N VAL A 23 -1.24 6.81 -10.89
CA VAL A 23 -0.33 7.93 -10.62
C VAL A 23 0.49 8.27 -11.85
N GLY A 24 0.99 7.28 -12.59
CA GLY A 24 1.68 7.50 -13.85
C GLY A 24 0.87 8.39 -14.81
N LYS A 25 -0.45 8.17 -14.90
CA LYS A 25 -1.34 9.00 -15.71
C LYS A 25 -1.68 10.35 -15.10
N LEU A 26 -1.81 10.45 -13.78
CA LEU A 26 -2.00 11.73 -13.10
C LEU A 26 -0.84 12.70 -13.36
N VAL A 27 0.36 12.16 -13.55
CA VAL A 27 1.57 12.96 -13.82
C VAL A 27 1.64 13.46 -15.27
N LEU A 28 1.06 12.74 -16.22
CA LEU A 28 1.17 13.04 -17.66
C LEU A 28 0.78 14.47 -18.07
N PRO A 29 -0.32 15.08 -17.58
CA PRO A 29 -0.70 16.44 -17.98
C PRO A 29 0.33 17.51 -17.59
N GLN A 30 1.10 17.28 -16.51
CA GLN A 30 2.03 18.29 -15.98
C GLN A 30 3.45 18.09 -16.49
N LEU A 31 3.91 16.84 -16.63
CA LEU A 31 5.30 16.52 -16.96
C LEU A 31 5.49 15.77 -18.30
N GLY A 32 4.39 15.34 -18.93
CA GLY A 32 4.42 14.56 -20.15
C GLY A 32 4.91 13.12 -19.96
N GLY A 33 5.08 12.40 -21.08
CA GLY A 33 5.48 10.99 -21.12
C GLY A 33 7.00 10.76 -21.25
N ALA A 34 7.83 11.71 -20.81
CA ALA A 34 9.28 11.58 -20.97
C ALA A 34 9.84 10.41 -20.14
N PRO A 35 10.86 9.66 -20.65
CA PRO A 35 11.45 8.53 -19.92
C PRO A 35 11.94 8.88 -18.51
N ALA A 36 12.43 10.10 -18.31
CA ALA A 36 12.89 10.57 -17.00
C ALA A 36 11.77 10.64 -15.94
N VAL A 37 10.53 10.97 -16.35
CA VAL A 37 9.36 11.03 -15.47
C VAL A 37 9.01 9.63 -14.98
N TRP A 38 8.95 8.68 -15.90
CA TRP A 38 8.73 7.26 -15.60
C TRP A 38 9.78 6.72 -14.63
N ASN A 39 11.06 6.96 -14.92
CA ASN A 39 12.15 6.51 -14.04
C ASN A 39 12.06 7.13 -12.64
N THR A 40 11.65 8.40 -12.53
CA THR A 40 11.44 9.07 -11.24
C THR A 40 10.32 8.39 -10.43
N CYS A 41 9.19 8.10 -11.06
CA CYS A 41 8.10 7.35 -10.43
C CYS A 41 8.54 5.95 -9.99
N MET A 42 9.26 5.21 -10.86
CA MET A 42 9.77 3.88 -10.53
C MET A 42 10.71 3.91 -9.33
N VAL A 43 11.68 4.84 -9.30
CA VAL A 43 12.59 5.00 -8.16
C VAL A 43 11.81 5.28 -6.87
N PHE A 44 10.80 6.16 -6.93
CA PHE A 44 9.95 6.45 -5.79
C PHE A 44 9.22 5.20 -5.27
N PHE A 45 8.51 4.48 -6.14
CA PHE A 45 7.72 3.30 -5.74
C PHE A 45 8.61 2.19 -5.19
N GLN A 46 9.75 1.91 -5.83
CA GLN A 46 10.70 0.90 -5.34
C GLN A 46 11.34 1.30 -4.00
N ALA A 47 11.70 2.57 -3.84
CA ALA A 47 12.23 3.08 -2.57
C ALA A 47 11.18 2.99 -1.45
N MET A 48 9.91 3.30 -1.75
CA MET A 48 8.83 3.26 -0.77
C MET A 48 8.42 1.82 -0.42
N LEU A 49 8.44 0.90 -1.39
CA LEU A 49 8.29 -0.55 -1.16
C LEU A 49 9.35 -1.03 -0.17
N LEU A 50 10.61 -0.72 -0.46
CA LEU A 50 11.75 -1.07 0.39
C LEU A 50 11.61 -0.45 1.79
N ALA A 51 11.20 0.81 1.88
CA ALA A 51 10.98 1.49 3.15
C ALA A 51 9.88 0.81 3.99
N GLY A 52 8.76 0.43 3.37
CA GLY A 52 7.69 -0.33 4.03
C GLY A 52 8.18 -1.68 4.57
N TYR A 53 9.01 -2.39 3.79
CA TYR A 53 9.58 -3.68 4.19
C TYR A 53 10.60 -3.52 5.33
N ALA A 54 11.48 -2.52 5.24
CA ALA A 54 12.44 -2.20 6.27
C ALA A 54 11.72 -1.81 7.58
N ALA A 55 10.66 -1.00 7.50
CA ALA A 55 9.83 -0.66 8.64
C ALA A 55 9.17 -1.90 9.26
N ALA A 56 8.65 -2.83 8.45
CA ALA A 56 8.08 -4.08 8.93
C ALA A 56 9.10 -4.93 9.69
N HIS A 57 10.30 -5.07 9.11
CA HIS A 57 11.40 -5.82 9.72
C HIS A 57 11.83 -5.19 11.06
N TRP A 58 11.99 -3.87 11.08
CA TRP A 58 12.37 -3.13 12.29
C TRP A 58 11.28 -3.22 13.37
N LEU A 59 10.00 -3.07 12.99
CA LEU A 59 8.86 -3.16 13.91
C LEU A 59 8.75 -4.56 14.53
N THR A 60 8.86 -5.60 13.71
CA THR A 60 8.71 -7.00 14.15
C THR A 60 9.90 -7.48 14.97
N GLY A 61 11.09 -6.91 14.78
CA GLY A 61 12.28 -7.24 15.57
C GLY A 61 12.39 -6.52 16.91
N ARG A 62 11.67 -5.41 17.14
CA ARG A 62 11.88 -4.55 18.33
C ARG A 62 10.64 -4.27 19.18
N PHE A 63 9.43 -4.41 18.65
CA PHE A 63 8.22 -3.99 19.35
C PHE A 63 7.25 -5.15 19.58
N SER A 64 6.46 -5.03 20.64
CA SER A 64 5.35 -5.97 20.92
C SER A 64 4.27 -5.90 19.84
N LEU A 65 3.51 -6.98 19.68
CA LEU A 65 2.38 -7.05 18.73
C LEU A 65 1.36 -5.90 18.93
N ARG A 66 1.12 -5.50 20.19
CA ARG A 66 0.21 -4.39 20.52
C ARG A 66 0.72 -3.06 19.96
N THR A 67 2.01 -2.79 20.12
CA THR A 67 2.65 -1.58 19.59
C THR A 67 2.68 -1.59 18.07
N GLN A 68 3.03 -2.73 17.45
CA GLN A 68 3.01 -2.88 15.99
C GLN A 68 1.63 -2.57 15.42
N ARG A 69 0.56 -3.11 16.03
CA ARG A 69 -0.83 -2.83 15.64
C ARG A 69 -1.17 -1.35 15.77
N GLY A 70 -0.82 -0.73 16.90
CA GLY A 70 -1.09 0.69 17.14
C GLY A 70 -0.41 1.59 16.10
N LEU A 71 0.89 1.34 15.83
CA LEU A 71 1.66 2.11 14.86
C LEU A 71 1.14 1.92 13.42
N HIS A 72 0.78 0.69 13.04
CA HIS A 72 0.24 0.43 11.71
C HIS A 72 -1.13 1.09 11.51
N LEU A 73 -2.02 1.05 12.51
CA LEU A 73 -3.30 1.75 12.48
C LEU A 73 -3.12 3.28 12.43
N ALA A 74 -2.20 3.84 13.22
CA ALA A 74 -1.87 5.26 13.17
C ALA A 74 -1.36 5.67 11.78
N ALA A 75 -0.48 4.87 11.16
CA ALA A 75 -0.01 5.11 9.81
C ALA A 75 -1.14 5.05 8.76
N LEU A 76 -2.09 4.13 8.91
CA LEU A 76 -3.28 4.07 8.05
C LEU A 76 -4.15 5.32 8.20
N LEU A 77 -4.35 5.82 9.42
CA LEU A 77 -5.10 7.05 9.66
C LEU A 77 -4.40 8.28 9.07
N VAL A 78 -3.07 8.36 9.14
CA VAL A 78 -2.29 9.41 8.47
C VAL A 78 -2.44 9.32 6.96
N ALA A 79 -2.44 8.12 6.39
CA ALA A 79 -2.67 7.91 4.96
C ALA A 79 -4.07 8.35 4.50
N LEU A 80 -5.10 8.27 5.37
CA LEU A 80 -6.43 8.77 5.02
C LEU A 80 -6.44 10.28 4.75
N ALA A 81 -5.54 11.05 5.37
CA ALA A 81 -5.44 12.49 5.17
C ALA A 81 -4.95 12.87 3.76
N THR A 82 -4.36 11.92 3.01
CA THR A 82 -3.88 12.16 1.64
C THR A 82 -4.90 11.72 0.57
N LEU A 83 -6.12 11.34 0.97
CA LEU A 83 -7.16 10.87 0.05
C LEU A 83 -8.19 11.97 -0.29
N PRO A 84 -8.76 11.95 -1.51
CA PRO A 84 -8.39 11.10 -2.64
C PRO A 84 -7.01 11.49 -3.20
N ILE A 85 -6.30 10.51 -3.75
CA ILE A 85 -4.98 10.75 -4.36
C ILE A 85 -5.12 11.78 -5.48
N LYS A 86 -4.32 12.83 -5.41
CA LYS A 86 -4.23 13.90 -6.39
C LYS A 86 -2.81 14.48 -6.38
N LEU A 87 -2.44 15.11 -7.49
CA LEU A 87 -1.28 15.99 -7.51
C LEU A 87 -1.75 17.41 -7.21
N ASP A 88 -0.92 18.19 -6.55
CA ASP A 88 -1.25 19.59 -6.33
C ASP A 88 -1.13 20.36 -7.65
N GLU A 89 -2.26 20.87 -8.14
CA GLU A 89 -2.35 21.69 -9.35
C GLU A 89 -2.13 23.19 -9.05
N THR A 90 -2.21 23.60 -7.77
CA THR A 90 -2.22 25.00 -7.34
C THR A 90 -0.85 25.52 -6.90
N ALA A 91 0.07 24.63 -6.52
CA ALA A 91 1.43 24.97 -6.10
C ALA A 91 2.38 25.10 -7.30
N THR A 92 2.37 26.25 -7.98
CA THR A 92 3.44 26.70 -8.90
C THR A 92 3.95 25.70 -9.95
N GLY A 93 3.16 24.71 -10.38
CA GLY A 93 3.55 23.72 -11.41
C GLY A 93 4.92 23.04 -11.17
N PRO A 94 5.41 22.26 -12.15
CA PRO A 94 6.74 21.69 -12.09
C PRO A 94 7.85 22.75 -12.05
N TRP A 95 8.86 22.54 -11.20
CA TRP A 95 10.02 23.44 -11.14
C TRP A 95 10.86 23.38 -12.42
N PRO A 96 11.12 24.52 -13.12
CA PRO A 96 11.75 24.53 -14.45
C PRO A 96 13.10 23.82 -14.53
N HIS A 97 13.91 23.95 -13.48
CA HIS A 97 15.24 23.36 -13.46
C HIS A 97 15.25 21.93 -12.89
N TRP A 98 14.38 21.62 -11.92
CA TRP A 98 14.38 20.34 -11.18
C TRP A 98 13.01 19.63 -11.17
N PRO A 99 12.47 19.25 -12.34
CA PRO A 99 11.14 18.62 -12.43
C PRO A 99 11.04 17.29 -11.70
N SER A 100 12.11 16.48 -11.69
CA SER A 100 12.14 15.22 -10.95
C SER A 100 12.10 15.42 -9.43
N ALA A 101 12.75 16.47 -8.91
CA ALA A 101 12.71 16.77 -7.47
C ALA A 101 11.31 17.23 -7.04
N TRP A 102 10.66 18.07 -7.87
CA TRP A 102 9.26 18.45 -7.67
C TRP A 102 8.35 17.22 -7.69
N LEU A 103 8.52 16.32 -8.67
CA LEU A 103 7.72 15.10 -8.76
C LEU A 103 7.92 14.20 -7.54
N LEU A 104 9.17 13.97 -7.11
CA LEU A 104 9.45 13.18 -5.91
C LEU A 104 8.77 13.76 -4.68
N LEU A 105 8.76 15.09 -4.52
CA LEU A 105 8.06 15.75 -3.41
C LEU A 105 6.54 15.53 -3.51
N GLN A 106 5.95 15.69 -4.69
CA GLN A 106 4.52 15.46 -4.90
C GLN A 106 4.12 14.00 -4.60
N LEU A 107 4.92 13.04 -5.09
CA LEU A 107 4.73 11.63 -4.81
C LEU A 107 4.87 11.36 -3.31
N LEU A 108 5.90 11.91 -2.66
CA LEU A 108 6.16 11.71 -1.24
C LEU A 108 5.04 12.25 -0.35
N VAL A 109 4.49 13.42 -0.66
CA VAL A 109 3.45 14.06 0.16
C VAL A 109 2.07 13.46 -0.09
N ASN A 110 1.70 13.25 -1.36
CA ASN A 110 0.32 12.90 -1.71
C ASN A 110 0.09 11.39 -1.88
N ILE A 111 1.14 10.62 -2.19
CA ILE A 111 1.05 9.17 -2.47
C ILE A 111 1.85 8.36 -1.45
N GLY A 112 2.94 8.92 -0.93
CA GLY A 112 3.87 8.27 -0.02
C GLY A 112 3.20 7.63 1.20
N PRO A 113 2.36 8.34 1.97
CA PRO A 113 1.74 7.77 3.16
C PRO A 113 0.87 6.54 2.85
N ALA A 114 0.04 6.63 1.82
CA ALA A 114 -0.86 5.54 1.43
C ALA A 114 -0.10 4.35 0.82
N PHE A 115 0.90 4.61 -0.03
CA PHE A 115 1.71 3.56 -0.62
C PHE A 115 2.60 2.87 0.43
N PHE A 116 3.26 3.65 1.29
CA PHE A 116 4.11 3.14 2.37
C PHE A 116 3.35 2.18 3.28
N VAL A 117 2.15 2.56 3.71
CA VAL A 117 1.39 1.74 4.65
C VAL A 117 0.89 0.45 4.00
N LEU A 118 0.51 0.45 2.72
CA LEU A 118 0.20 -0.77 1.98
C LEU A 118 1.42 -1.67 1.82
N ALA A 119 2.59 -1.09 1.48
CA ALA A 119 3.85 -1.84 1.38
C ALA A 119 4.24 -2.49 2.72
N LEU A 120 4.01 -1.78 3.83
CA LEU A 120 4.24 -2.27 5.19
C LEU A 120 3.28 -3.42 5.57
N THR A 121 2.02 -3.40 5.10
CA THR A 121 0.99 -4.37 5.48
C THR A 121 1.41 -5.81 5.20
N THR A 122 1.97 -6.10 4.03
CA THR A 122 2.26 -7.49 3.62
C THR A 122 3.22 -8.23 4.54
N PRO A 123 4.48 -7.78 4.70
CA PRO A 123 5.44 -8.43 5.59
C PRO A 123 4.98 -8.41 7.06
N LEU A 124 4.27 -7.37 7.50
CA LEU A 124 3.79 -7.26 8.87
C LEU A 124 2.70 -8.30 9.18
N LEU A 125 1.69 -8.44 8.31
CA LEU A 125 0.61 -9.41 8.50
C LEU A 125 1.09 -10.85 8.31
N GLN A 126 2.03 -11.11 7.41
CA GLN A 126 2.68 -12.43 7.31
C GLN A 126 3.37 -12.80 8.63
N ARG A 127 4.11 -11.87 9.23
CA ARG A 127 4.75 -12.07 10.54
C ARG A 127 3.73 -12.30 11.66
N TRP A 128 2.64 -11.53 11.69
CA TRP A 128 1.58 -11.72 12.68
C TRP A 128 0.91 -13.08 12.54
N PHE A 129 0.73 -13.57 11.30
CA PHE A 129 0.15 -14.88 11.05
C PHE A 129 1.09 -16.03 11.46
N SER A 130 2.38 -15.95 11.12
CA SER A 130 3.38 -16.95 11.52
C SER A 130 3.55 -17.06 13.03
N ALA A 131 3.21 -16.02 13.78
CA ALA A 131 3.26 -15.99 15.24
C ALA A 131 2.00 -16.59 15.91
N THR A 132 1.06 -17.15 15.15
CA THR A 132 -0.14 -17.82 15.70
C THR A 132 0.04 -19.34 15.76
N ASP A 133 -0.76 -20.03 16.58
CA ASP A 133 -0.75 -21.51 16.69
C ASP A 133 -1.47 -22.22 15.53
N HIS A 134 -1.77 -21.51 14.44
CA HIS A 134 -2.50 -22.10 13.32
C HIS A 134 -1.64 -23.14 12.58
N ALA A 135 -2.24 -24.22 12.12
CA ALA A 135 -1.53 -25.29 11.39
C ALA A 135 -0.75 -24.80 10.14
N GLY A 136 -1.19 -23.68 9.53
CA GLY A 136 -0.55 -23.06 8.38
C GLY A 136 0.45 -21.95 8.74
N ALA A 137 0.65 -21.64 10.03
CA ALA A 137 1.58 -20.62 10.48
C ALA A 137 3.04 -21.00 10.22
N ARG A 138 3.33 -22.31 10.18
CA ARG A 138 4.66 -22.87 9.89
C ARG A 138 5.06 -22.74 8.42
N ASP A 139 4.09 -22.64 7.52
CA ASP A 139 4.31 -22.43 6.08
C ASP A 139 3.25 -21.48 5.50
N PRO A 140 3.42 -20.15 5.68
CA PRO A 140 2.46 -19.15 5.24
C PRO A 140 2.53 -18.88 3.72
N TYR A 141 3.06 -19.79 2.89
CA TYR A 141 3.20 -19.59 1.45
C TYR A 141 1.90 -19.15 0.76
N PHE A 142 0.75 -19.67 1.21
CA PHE A 142 -0.57 -19.28 0.69
C PHE A 142 -0.88 -17.78 0.85
N LEU A 143 -0.32 -17.11 1.85
CA LEU A 143 -0.45 -15.66 2.04
C LEU A 143 0.34 -14.87 1.00
N TYR A 144 1.53 -15.36 0.64
CA TYR A 144 2.32 -14.80 -0.45
C TYR A 144 1.61 -15.02 -1.80
N ALA A 145 1.05 -16.21 -2.02
CA ALA A 145 0.23 -16.49 -3.21
C ALA A 145 -0.99 -15.57 -3.32
N ALA A 146 -1.71 -15.33 -2.20
CA ALA A 146 -2.85 -14.41 -2.18
C ALA A 146 -2.44 -12.96 -2.49
N SER A 147 -1.31 -12.49 -1.94
CA SER A 147 -0.75 -11.17 -2.25
C SER A 147 -0.41 -11.04 -3.74
N ASN A 148 0.31 -12.02 -4.31
CA ASN A 148 0.64 -12.03 -5.73
C ASN A 148 -0.59 -12.07 -6.63
N LEU A 149 -1.61 -12.84 -6.26
CA LEU A 149 -2.88 -12.87 -6.99
C LEU A 149 -3.53 -11.48 -7.02
N GLY A 150 -3.47 -10.73 -5.92
CA GLY A 150 -3.91 -9.34 -5.84
C GLY A 150 -3.13 -8.42 -6.77
N SER A 151 -1.79 -8.53 -6.76
CA SER A 151 -0.92 -7.79 -7.67
C SER A 151 -1.24 -8.07 -9.14
N PHE A 152 -1.38 -9.34 -9.53
CA PHE A 152 -1.75 -9.73 -10.89
C PHE A 152 -3.14 -9.22 -11.29
N ALA A 153 -4.12 -9.33 -10.38
CA ALA A 153 -5.46 -8.84 -10.62
C ALA A 153 -5.47 -7.33 -10.89
N ALA A 154 -4.67 -6.55 -10.15
CA ALA A 154 -4.53 -5.12 -10.40
C ALA A 154 -3.74 -4.80 -11.68
N LEU A 155 -2.62 -5.48 -11.93
CA LEU A 155 -1.79 -5.26 -13.13
C LEU A 155 -2.54 -5.55 -14.43
N LEU A 156 -3.39 -6.58 -14.46
CA LEU A 156 -4.23 -6.89 -15.61
C LEU A 156 -5.51 -6.06 -15.60
N GLY A 157 -6.17 -5.95 -14.45
CA GLY A 157 -7.45 -5.26 -14.30
C GLY A 157 -7.35 -3.76 -14.56
N TYR A 158 -6.19 -3.14 -14.29
CA TYR A 158 -6.03 -1.71 -14.52
C TYR A 158 -6.17 -1.33 -16.01
N PRO A 159 -5.31 -1.80 -16.94
CA PRO A 159 -5.44 -1.45 -18.35
C PRO A 159 -6.64 -2.10 -19.05
N LEU A 160 -7.07 -3.30 -18.62
CA LEU A 160 -8.15 -4.04 -19.30
C LEU A 160 -9.56 -3.67 -18.84
N TYR A 161 -9.71 -3.03 -17.67
CA TYR A 161 -11.02 -2.73 -17.12
C TYR A 161 -11.07 -1.33 -16.50
N ILE A 162 -10.23 -1.02 -15.51
CA ILE A 162 -10.34 0.24 -14.77
C ILE A 162 -10.14 1.46 -15.68
N GLU A 163 -9.09 1.42 -16.50
CA GLU A 163 -8.77 2.47 -17.46
C GLU A 163 -9.86 2.67 -18.50
N LEU A 164 -10.47 1.59 -18.98
CA LEU A 164 -11.45 1.64 -20.06
C LEU A 164 -12.80 2.22 -19.61
N HIS A 165 -13.13 2.12 -18.32
CA HIS A 165 -14.47 2.42 -17.82
C HIS A 165 -14.55 3.73 -17.02
N TRP A 166 -13.46 4.20 -16.40
CA TRP A 166 -13.50 5.35 -15.49
C TRP A 166 -12.46 6.43 -15.80
N PRO A 167 -12.83 7.73 -15.73
CA PRO A 167 -11.86 8.82 -15.77
C PRO A 167 -10.99 8.84 -14.50
N LEU A 168 -9.80 9.45 -14.58
CA LEU A 168 -8.81 9.45 -13.47
C LEU A 168 -9.38 9.96 -12.14
N ARG A 169 -10.24 10.98 -12.18
CA ARG A 169 -10.88 11.51 -10.97
C ARG A 169 -11.74 10.45 -10.28
N GLU A 170 -12.50 9.66 -11.03
CA GLU A 170 -13.33 8.59 -10.49
C GLU A 170 -12.47 7.42 -10.02
N GLN A 171 -11.39 7.08 -10.74
CA GLN A 171 -10.41 6.10 -10.28
C GLN A 171 -9.83 6.47 -8.92
N ALA A 172 -9.46 7.74 -8.69
CA ALA A 172 -8.92 8.21 -7.42
C ALA A 172 -9.92 8.07 -6.27
N TRP A 173 -11.21 8.35 -6.51
CA TRP A 173 -12.28 8.15 -5.51
C TRP A 173 -12.58 6.67 -5.26
N LEU A 174 -12.64 5.84 -6.30
CA LEU A 174 -12.82 4.40 -6.17
C LEU A 174 -11.67 3.77 -5.39
N TRP A 175 -10.44 4.16 -5.69
CA TRP A 175 -9.26 3.71 -4.97
C TRP A 175 -9.30 4.17 -3.50
N ALA A 176 -9.67 5.43 -3.23
CA ALA A 176 -9.83 5.93 -1.88
C ALA A 176 -10.92 5.16 -1.09
N ALA A 177 -12.07 4.90 -1.70
CA ALA A 177 -13.14 4.10 -1.10
C ALA A 177 -12.68 2.67 -0.81
N ALA A 178 -11.95 2.05 -1.74
CA ALA A 178 -11.36 0.73 -1.55
C ALA A 178 -10.31 0.73 -0.42
N PHE A 179 -9.53 1.80 -0.27
CA PHE A 179 -8.56 1.97 0.81
C PHE A 179 -9.21 2.06 2.20
N LEU A 180 -10.43 2.61 2.32
CA LEU A 180 -11.14 2.70 3.61
C LEU A 180 -11.39 1.34 4.28
N LEU A 181 -11.34 0.24 3.52
CA LEU A 181 -11.44 -1.12 4.08
C LEU A 181 -10.17 -1.54 4.83
N MET A 182 -9.01 -0.94 4.55
CA MET A 182 -7.73 -1.38 5.12
C MET A 182 -7.63 -1.25 6.64
N PRO A 183 -8.00 -0.11 7.28
CA PRO A 183 -8.01 0.00 8.74
C PRO A 183 -8.85 -1.07 9.41
N LEU A 184 -10.04 -1.37 8.86
CA LEU A 184 -10.93 -2.40 9.39
C LEU A 184 -10.29 -3.79 9.26
N LEU A 185 -9.81 -4.16 8.07
CA LEU A 185 -9.20 -5.46 7.81
C LEU A 185 -7.97 -5.69 8.72
N VAL A 186 -7.09 -4.69 8.85
CA VAL A 186 -5.91 -4.73 9.72
C VAL A 186 -6.30 -4.86 11.19
N LEU A 187 -7.31 -4.11 11.64
CA LEU A 187 -7.78 -4.17 13.02
C LEU A 187 -8.31 -5.56 13.37
N VAL A 188 -9.10 -6.17 12.48
CA VAL A 188 -9.63 -7.52 12.68
C VAL A 188 -8.50 -8.56 12.66
N CYS A 189 -7.54 -8.46 11.73
CA CYS A 189 -6.33 -9.30 11.71
C CYS A 189 -5.55 -9.21 13.04
N GLY A 190 -5.29 -7.99 13.50
CA GLY A 190 -4.52 -7.74 14.72
C GLY A 190 -5.26 -8.14 16.01
N ALA A 191 -6.58 -8.06 16.05
CA ALA A 191 -7.39 -8.56 17.16
C ALA A 191 -7.32 -10.09 17.25
N LYS A 192 -7.39 -10.76 16.09
CA LYS A 192 -7.32 -12.23 15.98
C LYS A 192 -5.94 -12.78 16.32
N SER A 193 -4.84 -12.09 15.97
CA SER A 193 -3.49 -12.51 16.36
C SER A 193 -3.19 -12.29 17.85
N SER A 194 -3.74 -11.22 18.46
CA SER A 194 -3.53 -10.92 19.89
C SER A 194 -4.19 -11.94 20.82
N PHE A 195 -5.27 -12.58 20.38
CA PHE A 195 -5.99 -13.58 21.17
C PHE A 195 -5.15 -14.84 21.42
N PHE A 196 -4.32 -15.25 20.44
CA PHE A 196 -3.48 -16.44 20.54
C PHE A 196 -2.18 -16.20 21.29
N SER A 197 -1.61 -15.00 21.24
CA SER A 197 -0.42 -14.65 22.04
C SER A 197 -0.67 -14.65 23.56
N LEU A 198 -1.92 -14.70 24.01
CA LEU A 198 -2.33 -14.63 25.42
C LEU A 198 -2.92 -15.95 25.95
N SER A 199 -2.92 -17.03 25.17
CA SER A 199 -3.21 -18.38 25.70
C SER A 199 -1.90 -19.09 26.00
N PRO A 200 -1.41 -19.08 27.26
CA PRO A 200 -0.29 -19.93 27.63
C PRO A 200 -0.79 -21.38 27.63
N THR A 201 -0.14 -22.22 26.82
CA THR A 201 -0.06 -23.67 27.08
C THR A 201 0.73 -23.92 28.36
#